data_AF-A0A4Z0GN58-F1
#
_entry.id   AF-A0A4Z0GN58-F1
#
_cell.length_a   1.000
_cell.length_b   1.000
_cell.length_c   1.000
_cell.angle_alpha   90.00
_cell.angle_beta   90.00
_cell.angle_gamma   90.00
#
_symmetry.space_group_name_H-M   'P 1'
#
loop_
_entity.id
_entity.type
_entity.pdbx_description
1 polymer ?
#
loop_
_entity_poly.entity_id
_entity_poly.type
_entity_poly.pdbx_seq_one_letter_code
_entity_poly.pdbx_strand_id
1 'polypeptide(L)'
;MGRPRGFNEADVVRSAAKLFATRTYDGTSVDDLVSHLGVHRNSLYKTFGSKRGLYLAALKWSLDHEVAAVAERLAQAGGHVAETREIAADAVTGTALDLVLLAAVERAPVDAEVARLVGEAFATLDRAFGDAGRVADNGEATTVPAATTALLIGLRTRARSGTTDTDIAQVGAALAQHLGRP
;
A
#
# COMPACT_ATOMS: atom_id res chain seq x y z
N MET A 1 -35.75 -20.44 12.27
CA MET A 1 -34.30 -20.57 12.52
C MET A 1 -33.62 -19.32 11.98
N GLY A 2 -32.94 -18.57 12.85
CA GLY A 2 -32.42 -17.23 12.54
C GLY A 2 -31.21 -17.28 11.62
N ARG A 3 -31.27 -16.51 10.53
CA ARG A 3 -30.11 -16.23 9.66
C ARG A 3 -28.99 -15.65 10.53
N PRO A 4 -27.75 -16.14 10.49
CA PRO A 4 -26.70 -15.61 11.34
C PRO A 4 -26.50 -14.13 10.97
N ARG A 5 -26.69 -13.23 11.94
CA ARG A 5 -26.37 -11.80 11.83
C ARG A 5 -24.85 -11.62 11.91
N GLY A 6 -24.13 -12.22 10.96
CA GLY A 6 -22.68 -12.06 10.79
C GLY A 6 -22.41 -11.01 9.71
N PHE A 7 -21.48 -10.09 9.97
CA PHE A 7 -20.92 -9.23 8.93
C PHE A 7 -20.01 -10.05 8.02
N ASN A 8 -19.76 -9.59 6.79
CA ASN A 8 -18.72 -10.16 5.95
C ASN A 8 -17.36 -9.64 6.42
N GLU A 9 -16.54 -10.53 6.98
CA GLU A 9 -15.23 -10.19 7.53
C GLU A 9 -14.32 -9.52 6.50
N ALA A 10 -14.31 -10.00 5.25
CA ALA A 10 -13.49 -9.43 4.19
C ALA A 10 -13.91 -7.99 3.86
N ASP A 11 -15.21 -7.71 3.83
CA ASP A 11 -15.72 -6.35 3.59
C ASP A 11 -15.37 -5.41 4.74
N VAL A 12 -15.44 -5.90 5.99
CA VAL A 12 -15.06 -5.15 7.19
C VAL A 12 -13.57 -4.84 7.19
N VAL A 13 -12.72 -5.80 6.89
CA VAL A 13 -11.26 -5.62 6.82
C VAL A 13 -10.88 -4.62 5.72
N ARG A 14 -11.47 -4.74 4.52
CA ARG A 14 -11.26 -3.79 3.43
C ARG A 14 -11.71 -2.38 3.82
N SER A 15 -12.87 -2.24 4.44
CA SER A 15 -13.39 -0.94 4.88
C SER A 15 -12.52 -0.33 5.97
N ALA A 16 -12.05 -1.15 6.92
CA ALA A 16 -11.10 -0.71 7.95
C ALA A 16 -9.76 -0.26 7.35
N ALA A 17 -9.24 -0.96 6.34
CA ALA A 17 -8.03 -0.56 5.63
C ALA A 17 -8.14 0.86 5.05
N LYS A 18 -9.26 1.16 4.38
CA LYS A 18 -9.55 2.50 3.85
C LYS A 18 -9.67 3.56 4.96
N LEU A 19 -10.31 3.22 6.07
CA LEU A 19 -10.45 4.15 7.19
C LEU A 19 -9.09 4.47 7.83
N PHE A 20 -8.27 3.46 8.10
CA PHE A 20 -6.92 3.66 8.63
C PHE A 20 -6.02 4.40 7.64
N ALA A 21 -6.15 4.15 6.33
CA ALA A 21 -5.44 4.89 5.30
C ALA A 21 -5.83 6.37 5.24
N THR A 22 -7.00 6.77 5.75
CA THR A 22 -7.46 8.17 5.72
C THR A 22 -7.24 8.90 7.05
N ARG A 23 -7.42 8.21 8.19
CA ARG A 23 -7.42 8.82 9.53
C ARG A 23 -6.31 8.35 10.47
N THR A 24 -5.36 7.56 9.96
CA THR A 24 -4.24 7.00 10.73
C THR A 24 -4.68 5.98 11.78
N TYR A 25 -3.73 5.21 12.34
CA TYR A 25 -4.08 4.26 13.40
C TYR A 25 -4.61 5.02 14.62
N ASP A 26 -3.84 5.94 15.18
CA ASP A 26 -4.19 6.63 16.42
C ASP A 26 -5.34 7.64 16.26
N GLY A 27 -5.53 8.21 15.06
CA GLY A 27 -6.66 9.09 14.74
C GLY A 27 -8.00 8.36 14.52
N THR A 28 -8.03 7.03 14.58
CA THR A 28 -9.26 6.23 14.43
C THR A 28 -9.69 5.61 15.75
N SER A 29 -10.81 6.01 16.33
CA SER A 29 -11.32 5.37 17.57
C SER A 29 -12.08 4.06 17.28
N VAL A 30 -12.36 3.26 18.32
CA VAL A 30 -13.23 2.07 18.17
C VAL A 30 -14.66 2.48 17.86
N ASP A 31 -15.13 3.63 18.35
CA ASP A 31 -16.45 4.17 18.02
C ASP A 31 -16.53 4.60 16.55
N ASP A 32 -15.47 5.19 16.01
CA ASP A 32 -15.36 5.46 14.57
C ASP A 32 -15.44 4.16 13.77
N LEU A 33 -14.73 3.11 14.18
CA LEU A 33 -14.74 1.81 13.50
C LEU A 33 -16.14 1.18 13.54
N VAL A 34 -16.77 1.09 14.69
CA VAL A 34 -18.12 0.53 14.85
C VAL A 34 -19.12 1.29 13.98
N SER A 35 -19.05 2.62 13.98
CA SER A 35 -19.95 3.49 13.21
C SER A 35 -19.71 3.38 11.70
N HIS A 36 -18.44 3.38 11.27
CA HIS A 36 -18.07 3.35 9.86
C HIS A 36 -18.26 1.96 9.23
N LEU A 37 -17.98 0.89 9.98
CA LEU A 37 -18.03 -0.48 9.49
C LEU A 37 -19.45 -1.09 9.61
N GLY A 38 -20.36 -0.43 10.33
CA GLY A 38 -21.72 -0.93 10.54
C GLY A 38 -21.76 -2.22 11.37
N VAL A 39 -20.76 -2.45 12.23
CA VAL A 39 -20.64 -3.66 13.06
C VAL A 39 -20.87 -3.34 14.52
N HIS A 40 -21.39 -4.29 15.29
CA HIS A 40 -21.45 -4.15 16.75
C HIS A 40 -20.05 -4.29 17.37
N ARG A 41 -19.77 -3.46 18.39
CA ARG A 41 -18.52 -3.48 19.16
C ARG A 41 -18.14 -4.89 19.65
N ASN A 42 -19.09 -5.63 20.21
CA ASN A 42 -18.85 -6.99 20.69
C ASN A 42 -18.45 -7.94 19.56
N SER A 43 -19.03 -7.81 18.37
CA SER A 43 -18.70 -8.65 17.22
C SER A 43 -17.31 -8.31 16.66
N LEU A 44 -16.93 -7.04 16.67
CA LEU A 44 -15.58 -6.59 16.31
C LEU A 44 -14.54 -7.22 17.26
N TYR A 45 -14.72 -7.09 18.58
CA TYR A 45 -13.79 -7.68 19.55
C TYR A 45 -13.79 -9.21 19.52
N LYS A 46 -14.93 -9.85 19.32
CA LYS A 46 -15.00 -11.31 19.20
C LYS A 46 -14.19 -11.83 18.01
N THR A 47 -14.14 -11.08 16.91
CA THR A 47 -13.50 -11.52 15.67
C THR A 47 -12.02 -11.13 15.64
N PHE A 48 -11.71 -9.88 15.97
CA PHE A 48 -10.37 -9.32 15.80
C PHE A 48 -9.63 -9.14 17.13
N GLY A 49 -10.27 -9.40 18.27
CA GLY A 49 -9.70 -9.25 19.62
C GLY A 49 -9.52 -7.80 20.08
N SER A 50 -9.09 -6.91 19.19
CA SER A 50 -8.78 -5.51 19.49
C SER A 50 -8.77 -4.64 18.23
N LYS A 51 -8.69 -3.31 18.41
CA LYS A 51 -8.39 -2.37 17.31
C LYS A 51 -7.07 -2.73 16.62
N ARG A 52 -6.04 -3.13 17.39
CA ARG A 52 -4.75 -3.60 16.87
C ARG A 52 -4.93 -4.83 15.97
N GLY A 53 -5.73 -5.80 16.39
CA GLY A 53 -5.99 -7.00 15.60
C GLY A 53 -6.70 -6.70 14.28
N LEU A 54 -7.69 -5.80 14.30
CA LEU A 54 -8.34 -5.33 13.07
C LEU A 54 -7.37 -4.55 12.17
N TYR A 55 -6.49 -3.74 12.75
CA TYR A 55 -5.47 -3.01 12.02
C TYR A 55 -4.47 -3.93 11.32
N LEU A 56 -4.01 -4.99 12.00
CA LEU A 56 -3.15 -6.01 11.40
C LEU A 56 -3.84 -6.75 10.26
N ALA A 57 -5.12 -7.12 10.43
CA ALA A 57 -5.91 -7.73 9.37
C ALA A 57 -6.05 -6.78 8.16
N ALA A 58 -6.29 -5.49 8.39
CA ALA A 58 -6.37 -4.47 7.36
C ALA A 58 -5.04 -4.25 6.63
N LEU A 59 -3.92 -4.24 7.36
CA LEU A 59 -2.59 -4.09 6.76
C LEU A 59 -2.21 -5.34 5.94
N LYS A 60 -2.51 -6.53 6.43
CA LYS A 60 -2.33 -7.78 5.67
C LYS A 60 -3.18 -7.80 4.42
N TRP A 61 -4.42 -7.33 4.50
CA TRP A 61 -5.30 -7.20 3.34
C TRP A 61 -4.74 -6.23 2.28
N SER A 62 -4.22 -5.07 2.70
CA SER A 62 -3.58 -4.10 1.80
C SER A 62 -2.34 -4.71 1.13
N LEU A 63 -1.51 -5.46 1.86
CA LEU A 63 -0.41 -6.23 1.28
C LEU A 63 -0.89 -7.22 0.21
N ASP A 64 -1.89 -8.04 0.54
CA ASP A 64 -2.35 -9.14 -0.31
C ASP A 64 -3.16 -8.68 -1.54
N HIS A 65 -3.69 -7.45 -1.54
CA HIS A 65 -4.59 -6.98 -2.60
C HIS A 65 -4.08 -5.69 -3.26
N GLU A 66 -3.71 -4.67 -2.49
CA GLU A 66 -3.33 -3.37 -3.06
C GLU A 66 -1.87 -3.37 -3.52
N VAL A 67 -0.96 -3.79 -2.64
CA VAL A 67 0.48 -3.91 -2.98
C VAL A 67 0.70 -5.01 -4.00
N ALA A 68 0.05 -6.17 -3.81
CA ALA A 68 0.10 -7.28 -4.75
C ALA A 68 -0.38 -6.87 -6.15
N ALA A 69 -1.48 -6.11 -6.27
CA ALA A 69 -1.96 -5.65 -7.57
C ALA A 69 -0.96 -4.73 -8.29
N VAL A 70 -0.26 -3.84 -7.56
CA VAL A 70 0.81 -3.02 -8.16
C VAL A 70 1.95 -3.91 -8.66
N ALA A 71 2.39 -4.88 -7.84
CA ALA A 71 3.44 -5.82 -8.21
C ALA A 71 3.06 -6.70 -9.42
N GLU A 72 1.81 -7.17 -9.47
CA GLU A 72 1.28 -7.96 -10.59
C GLU A 72 1.24 -7.15 -11.89
N ARG A 73 0.81 -5.88 -11.83
CA ARG A 73 0.86 -4.99 -13.00
C ARG A 73 2.29 -4.81 -13.51
N LEU A 74 3.26 -4.60 -12.61
CA LEU A 74 4.68 -4.49 -12.99
C LEU A 74 5.21 -5.77 -13.62
N ALA A 75 4.82 -6.93 -13.11
CA ALA A 75 5.18 -8.21 -13.70
C ALA A 75 4.57 -8.41 -15.10
N GLN A 76 3.30 -8.00 -15.28
CA GLN A 76 2.60 -8.07 -16.57
C GLN A 76 3.17 -7.12 -17.61
N ALA A 77 3.74 -5.98 -17.19
CA ALA A 77 4.42 -5.07 -18.09
C ALA A 77 5.65 -5.70 -18.77
N GLY A 78 6.16 -6.83 -18.28
CA GLY A 78 7.14 -7.65 -19.00
C GLY A 78 8.41 -6.90 -19.41
N GLY A 79 8.85 -5.92 -18.61
CA GLY A 79 10.02 -5.08 -18.91
C GLY A 79 9.79 -3.98 -19.95
N HIS A 80 8.56 -3.76 -20.41
CA HIS A 80 8.23 -2.59 -21.21
C HIS A 80 8.38 -1.32 -20.35
N VAL A 81 9.43 -0.54 -20.63
CA VAL A 81 9.78 0.65 -19.87
C VAL A 81 8.62 1.65 -19.81
N ALA A 82 7.90 1.86 -20.92
CA ALA A 82 6.77 2.79 -20.95
C ALA A 82 5.63 2.38 -20.00
N GLU A 83 5.25 1.10 -20.01
CA GLU A 83 4.19 0.56 -19.14
C GLU A 83 4.62 0.56 -17.67
N THR A 84 5.87 0.18 -17.39
CA THR A 84 6.45 0.24 -16.04
C THR A 84 6.38 1.66 -15.46
N ARG A 85 6.66 2.67 -16.29
CA ARG A 85 6.58 4.08 -15.91
C ARG A 85 5.15 4.52 -15.61
N GLU A 86 4.18 4.10 -16.43
CA GLU A 86 2.77 4.40 -16.23
C GLU A 86 2.26 3.78 -14.92
N ILE A 87 2.58 2.51 -14.66
CA ILE A 87 2.20 1.83 -13.41
C ILE A 87 2.82 2.53 -12.20
N ALA A 88 4.08 2.96 -12.30
CA ALA A 88 4.74 3.69 -11.23
C ALA A 88 4.10 5.06 -10.99
N ALA A 89 3.73 5.79 -12.05
CA ALA A 89 3.02 7.06 -11.96
C ALA A 89 1.62 6.90 -11.32
N ASP A 90 0.87 5.87 -11.71
CA ASP A 90 -0.41 5.50 -11.09
C ASP A 90 -0.27 5.20 -9.60
N ALA A 91 0.80 4.50 -9.20
CA ALA A 91 1.07 4.20 -7.81
C ALA A 91 1.44 5.46 -6.99
N VAL A 92 2.03 6.49 -7.61
CA VAL A 92 2.27 7.80 -6.98
C VAL A 92 0.96 8.57 -6.77
N THR A 93 0.05 8.54 -7.73
CA THR A 93 -1.18 9.35 -7.71
C THR A 93 -2.35 8.65 -6.99
N GLY A 94 -2.33 7.32 -6.96
CA GLY A 94 -3.34 6.48 -6.32
C GLY A 94 -3.18 6.36 -4.81
N THR A 95 -4.05 5.58 -4.18
CA THR A 95 -4.10 5.39 -2.71
C THR A 95 -3.68 4.01 -2.25
N ALA A 96 -3.30 3.12 -3.19
CA ALA A 96 -2.99 1.71 -2.91
C ALA A 96 -1.87 1.50 -1.89
N LEU A 97 -0.96 2.47 -1.73
CA LEU A 97 0.17 2.39 -0.81
C LEU A 97 -0.06 3.15 0.50
N ASP A 98 -1.18 3.85 0.66
CA ASP A 98 -1.39 4.79 1.77
C ASP A 98 -1.35 4.13 3.13
N LEU A 99 -1.99 2.96 3.27
CA LEU A 99 -2.00 2.26 4.55
C LEU A 99 -0.60 1.78 4.94
N VAL A 100 0.14 1.21 3.99
CA VAL A 100 1.53 0.74 4.21
C VAL A 100 2.44 1.91 4.55
N LEU A 101 2.29 3.04 3.86
CA LEU A 101 3.04 4.28 4.11
C LEU A 101 2.83 4.79 5.54
N LEU A 102 1.58 4.93 5.96
CA LEU A 102 1.25 5.37 7.32
C LEU A 102 1.72 4.35 8.36
N ALA A 103 1.56 3.05 8.09
CA ALA A 103 2.02 1.98 8.97
C ALA A 103 3.54 2.04 9.19
N ALA A 104 4.31 2.29 8.14
CA ALA A 104 5.76 2.41 8.19
C ALA A 104 6.23 3.56 9.10
N VAL A 105 5.51 4.69 9.07
CA VAL A 105 5.87 5.89 9.82
C VAL A 105 5.36 5.83 11.26
N GLU A 106 4.11 5.42 11.47
CA GLU A 106 3.43 5.58 12.75
C GLU A 106 3.58 4.40 13.69
N ARG A 107 3.58 3.18 13.13
CA ARG A 107 3.37 1.96 13.91
C ARG A 107 4.56 1.02 13.85
N ALA A 108 5.24 0.90 12.71
CA ALA A 108 6.41 0.03 12.57
C ALA A 108 7.52 0.31 13.61
N PRO A 109 7.84 1.56 14.02
CA PRO A 109 8.88 1.81 15.03
C PRO A 109 8.58 1.24 16.42
N VAL A 110 7.30 0.96 16.72
CA VAL A 110 6.85 0.56 18.07
C VAL A 110 6.04 -0.74 18.08
N ASP A 111 5.84 -1.38 16.92
CA ASP A 111 5.08 -2.61 16.77
C ASP A 111 5.78 -3.53 15.75
N ALA A 112 6.49 -4.55 16.26
CA ALA A 112 7.33 -5.42 15.46
C ALA A 112 6.54 -6.22 14.40
N GLU A 113 5.28 -6.52 14.66
CA GLU A 113 4.44 -7.24 13.70
C GLU A 113 4.02 -6.34 12.54
N VAL A 114 3.74 -5.06 12.83
CA VAL A 114 3.52 -4.05 11.78
C VAL A 114 4.80 -3.83 10.98
N ALA A 115 5.96 -3.73 11.64
CA ALA A 115 7.25 -3.59 10.95
C ALA A 115 7.52 -4.74 9.97
N ARG A 116 7.20 -5.98 10.37
CA ARG A 116 7.30 -7.16 9.49
C ARG A 116 6.41 -7.03 8.25
N LEU A 117 5.13 -6.68 8.44
CA LEU A 117 4.18 -6.53 7.32
C LEU A 117 4.58 -5.40 6.36
N VAL A 118 5.09 -4.28 6.89
CA VAL A 118 5.63 -3.19 6.07
C VAL A 118 6.86 -3.65 5.30
N GLY A 119 7.77 -4.39 5.94
CA GLY A 119 8.94 -4.97 5.27
C GLY A 119 8.57 -5.92 4.14
N GLU A 120 7.52 -6.73 4.33
CA GLU A 120 6.98 -7.62 3.28
C GLU A 120 6.38 -6.85 2.10
N ALA A 121 5.69 -5.74 2.37
CA ALA A 121 5.17 -4.86 1.32
C ALA A 121 6.29 -4.25 0.48
N PHE A 122 7.32 -3.68 1.13
CA PHE A 122 8.46 -3.10 0.42
C PHE A 122 9.25 -4.15 -0.35
N ALA A 123 9.52 -5.32 0.24
CA ALA A 123 10.19 -6.42 -0.46
C ALA A 123 9.40 -6.91 -1.68
N THR A 124 8.07 -6.84 -1.64
CA THR A 124 7.20 -7.20 -2.77
C THR A 124 7.34 -6.20 -3.92
N LEU A 125 7.33 -4.90 -3.61
CA LEU A 125 7.55 -3.83 -4.61
C LEU A 125 8.98 -3.87 -5.17
N ASP A 126 9.99 -4.03 -4.31
CA ASP A 126 11.40 -4.13 -4.70
C ASP A 126 11.62 -5.28 -5.68
N ARG A 127 11.02 -6.45 -5.41
CA ARG A 127 11.11 -7.58 -6.32
C ARG A 127 10.47 -7.25 -7.68
N ALA A 128 9.26 -6.69 -7.66
CA ALA A 128 8.53 -6.36 -8.89
C ALA A 128 9.28 -5.34 -9.76
N PHE A 129 9.83 -4.27 -9.16
CA PHE A 129 10.64 -3.31 -9.89
C PHE A 129 11.96 -3.89 -10.39
N GLY A 130 12.61 -4.74 -9.59
CA GLY A 130 13.85 -5.40 -10.00
C GLY A 130 13.66 -6.36 -11.16
N ASP A 131 12.56 -7.12 -11.16
CA ASP A 131 12.24 -8.04 -12.24
C ASP A 131 11.87 -7.27 -13.52
N ALA A 132 11.07 -6.21 -13.42
CA ALA A 132 10.76 -5.33 -14.56
C ALA A 132 12.02 -4.66 -15.15
N GLY A 133 12.92 -4.15 -14.30
CA GLY A 133 14.16 -3.51 -14.73
C GLY A 133 15.13 -4.47 -15.42
N ARG A 134 15.30 -5.69 -14.89
CA ARG A 134 16.15 -6.71 -15.53
C ARG A 134 15.67 -7.07 -16.94
N VAL A 135 14.36 -7.16 -17.15
CA VAL A 135 13.83 -7.48 -18.48
C VAL A 135 14.04 -6.33 -19.45
N ALA A 136 13.90 -5.08 -18.99
CA ALA A 136 14.16 -3.88 -19.80
C ALA A 136 15.63 -3.76 -20.25
N ASP A 137 16.56 -4.09 -19.35
CA ASP A 137 18.01 -3.91 -19.55
C ASP A 137 18.71 -5.21 -20.04
N ASN A 138 17.98 -6.15 -20.65
CA ASN A 138 18.51 -7.46 -21.12
C ASN A 138 19.29 -8.25 -20.04
N GLY A 139 18.98 -8.06 -18.76
CA GLY A 139 19.61 -8.73 -17.62
C GLY A 139 20.70 -7.92 -16.91
N GLU A 140 21.08 -6.75 -17.41
CA GLU A 140 21.99 -5.83 -16.71
C GLU A 140 21.18 -5.05 -15.65
N ALA A 141 21.42 -5.30 -14.36
CA ALA A 141 20.67 -4.62 -13.30
C ALA A 141 21.23 -3.21 -13.06
N THR A 142 20.80 -2.23 -13.85
CA THR A 142 21.28 -0.84 -13.76
C THR A 142 20.58 -0.05 -12.63
N THR A 143 19.38 -0.48 -12.22
CA THR A 143 18.58 0.14 -11.16
C THR A 143 18.65 -0.64 -9.84
N VAL A 144 18.75 0.07 -8.72
CA VAL A 144 18.65 -0.52 -7.37
C VAL A 144 17.17 -0.55 -7.00
N PRO A 145 16.50 -1.72 -6.90
CA PRO A 145 15.04 -1.75 -6.76
C PRO A 145 14.52 -1.07 -5.50
N ALA A 146 15.26 -1.21 -4.39
CA ALA A 146 14.99 -0.51 -3.14
C ALA A 146 15.03 1.03 -3.29
N ALA A 147 15.88 1.56 -4.17
CA ALA A 147 15.93 2.99 -4.45
C ALA A 147 14.69 3.44 -5.23
N THR A 148 14.24 2.65 -6.20
CA THR A 148 12.99 2.90 -6.95
C THR A 148 11.78 2.91 -6.03
N THR A 149 11.65 1.92 -5.14
CA THR A 149 10.57 1.89 -4.15
C THR A 149 10.66 3.08 -3.19
N ALA A 150 11.85 3.43 -2.70
CA ALA A 150 12.03 4.60 -1.84
C ALA A 150 11.60 5.91 -2.53
N LEU A 151 11.93 6.07 -3.83
CA LEU A 151 11.46 7.20 -4.63
C LEU A 151 9.92 7.18 -4.74
N LEU A 152 9.32 6.08 -5.18
CA LEU A 152 7.86 5.93 -5.29
C LEU A 152 7.14 6.32 -3.99
N ILE A 153 7.61 5.80 -2.86
CA ILE A 153 7.08 6.06 -1.52
C ILE A 153 7.24 7.53 -1.13
N GLY A 154 8.41 8.12 -1.35
CA GLY A 154 8.65 9.54 -1.07
C GLY A 154 7.78 10.47 -1.92
N LEU A 155 7.59 10.11 -3.19
CA LEU A 155 6.77 10.84 -4.15
C LEU A 155 5.28 10.77 -3.80
N ARG A 156 4.77 9.58 -3.44
CA ARG A 156 3.40 9.41 -2.96
C ARG A 156 3.14 10.18 -1.67
N THR A 157 4.11 10.18 -0.75
CA THR A 157 4.03 10.95 0.51
C THR A 157 3.88 12.45 0.24
N ARG A 158 4.64 12.99 -0.72
CA ARG A 158 4.47 14.38 -1.19
C ARG A 158 3.07 14.60 -1.75
N ALA A 159 2.64 13.79 -2.72
CA ALA A 159 1.31 13.89 -3.33
C ALA A 159 0.20 13.93 -2.27
N ARG A 160 0.30 13.11 -1.21
CA ARG A 160 -0.65 13.09 -0.10
C ARG A 160 -0.66 14.37 0.75
N SER A 161 0.47 15.08 0.84
CA SER A 161 0.58 16.34 1.58
C SER A 161 -0.02 17.56 0.87
N GLY A 162 -0.66 17.37 -0.29
CA GLY A 162 -1.32 18.43 -1.04
C GLY A 162 -0.44 19.10 -2.09
N THR A 163 0.58 18.41 -2.61
CA THR A 163 1.29 18.87 -3.81
C THR A 163 0.32 18.90 -4.99
N THR A 164 0.31 19.98 -5.78
CA THR A 164 -0.62 20.18 -6.90
C THR A 164 -0.42 19.14 -8.01
N ASP A 165 -1.45 18.90 -8.83
CA ASP A 165 -1.41 17.94 -9.95
C ASP A 165 -0.20 18.13 -10.89
N THR A 166 0.26 19.37 -11.07
CA THR A 166 1.45 19.71 -11.85
C THR A 166 2.73 19.12 -11.25
N ASP A 167 2.88 19.15 -9.94
CA ASP A 167 4.05 18.62 -9.25
C ASP A 167 4.03 17.09 -9.21
N ILE A 168 2.84 16.49 -9.12
CA ILE A 168 2.65 15.03 -9.18
C ILE A 168 3.02 14.50 -10.58
N ALA A 169 2.64 15.19 -11.65
CA ALA A 169 3.03 14.85 -13.02
C ALA A 169 4.55 14.99 -13.24
N GLN A 170 5.18 16.04 -12.71
CA GLN A 170 6.64 16.21 -12.75
C GLN A 170 7.38 15.12 -11.97
N VAL A 171 6.80 14.71 -10.85
CA VAL A 171 7.30 13.64 -9.99
C VAL A 171 7.23 12.27 -10.69
N GLY A 172 6.11 11.96 -11.36
CA GLY A 172 5.97 10.75 -12.18
C GLY A 172 6.97 10.77 -13.35
N ALA A 173 7.16 11.92 -13.98
CA ALA A 173 8.16 12.10 -15.04
C ALA A 173 9.61 11.92 -14.53
N ALA A 174 9.93 12.36 -13.31
CA ALA A 174 11.25 12.19 -12.70
C ALA A 174 11.54 10.71 -12.39
N LEU A 175 10.57 9.98 -11.85
CA LEU A 175 10.68 8.52 -11.64
C LEU A 175 10.85 7.80 -12.99
N ALA A 176 10.09 8.23 -14.00
CA ALA A 176 10.20 7.67 -15.33
C ALA A 176 11.59 7.88 -15.95
N GLN A 177 12.15 9.07 -15.83
CA GLN A 177 13.52 9.35 -16.27
C GLN A 177 14.57 8.52 -15.53
N HIS A 178 14.37 8.26 -14.22
CA HIS A 178 15.25 7.40 -13.45
C HIS A 178 15.22 5.94 -13.91
N LEU A 179 14.04 5.45 -14.32
CA LEU A 179 13.82 4.08 -14.80
C LEU A 179 14.26 3.82 -16.25
N GLY A 180 14.84 4.79 -16.96
CA GLY A 180 15.28 4.56 -18.34
C GLY A 180 16.46 5.40 -18.78
N ARG A 181 17.46 5.55 -17.90
CA ARG A 181 18.80 5.89 -18.37
C ARG A 181 19.50 4.59 -18.76
N PRO A 182 20.15 4.55 -19.94
CA PRO A 182 21.02 3.43 -20.31
C PRO A 182 22.24 3.35 -19.39
#